data_AF-A0A1N7IUU8-F1
#
_entry.id   AF-A0A1N7IUU8-F1
#
_cell.length_a   1.000
_cell.length_b   1.000
_cell.length_c   1.000
_cell.angle_alpha   90.00
_cell.angle_beta   90.00
_cell.angle_gamma   90.00
#
_symmetry.space_group_name_H-M   'P 1'
#
loop_
_entity.id
_entity.type
_entity.pdbx_description
1 polymer ?
#
loop_
_entity_poly.entity_id
_entity_poly.type
_entity_poly.pdbx_seq_one_letter_code
_entity_poly.pdbx_strand_id
1 'polypeptide(L)' 'MFKHEIEERIAELKSDYIQVQGDLDKLEANGGNVDRAEAHLSRIENELSDLKKELRYK' A
#
# COMPACT_ATOMS: atom_id res chain seq x y z
N MET A 1 -4.68 13.44 12.96
CA MET A 1 -4.85 13.95 11.60
C MET A 1 -6.24 14.54 11.41
N PHE A 2 -6.39 15.51 10.52
CA PHE A 2 -7.66 15.95 9.97
C PHE A 2 -8.12 14.98 8.87
N LYS A 3 -9.41 15.02 8.54
CA LYS A 3 -10.00 14.15 7.51
C LYS A 3 -9.23 14.19 6.18
N HIS A 4 -8.88 15.40 5.72
CA HIS A 4 -8.17 15.61 4.46
C HIS A 4 -6.77 14.99 4.45
N GLU A 5 -6.03 15.07 5.56
CA GLU A 5 -4.69 14.47 5.66
C GLU A 5 -4.77 12.94 5.56
N ILE A 6 -5.82 12.32 6.12
CA ILE A 6 -6.01 10.86 6.04
C ILE A 6 -6.36 10.46 4.61
N GLU A 7 -7.20 11.23 3.93
CA GLU A 7 -7.57 11.00 2.53
C GLU A 7 -6.35 11.14 1.59
N GLU A 8 -5.50 12.13 1.84
CA GLU A 8 -4.23 12.34 1.13
C GLU A 8 -3.28 11.15 1.36
N ARG A 9 -3.09 10.74 2.61
CA ARG A 9 -2.25 9.58 2.96
C ARG A 9 -2.76 8.28 2.32
N ILE A 10 -4.08 8.08 2.29
CA ILE A 10 -4.69 6.94 1.59
C ILE A 10 -4.40 6.99 0.09
N ALA A 11 -4.40 8.18 -0.52
CA ALA A 11 -4.10 8.34 -1.94
C ALA A 11 -2.62 8.02 -2.25
N GLU A 12 -1.69 8.51 -1.40
CA GLU A 12 -0.27 8.17 -1.49
C GLU A 12 -0.05 6.65 -1.41
N LEU A 13 -0.59 6.00 -0.37
CA LEU A 13 -0.42 4.56 -0.16
C LEU A 13 -1.00 3.72 -1.31
N LYS A 14 -2.08 4.18 -1.96
CA LYS A 14 -2.62 3.51 -3.15
C LYS A 14 -1.69 3.66 -4.35
N SER A 15 -1.05 4.81 -4.52
CA SER A 15 -0.04 5.01 -5.56
C SER A 15 1.15 4.08 -5.34
N ASP A 16 1.65 4.02 -4.10
CA ASP A 16 2.75 3.14 -3.72
C ASP A 16 2.39 1.66 -3.93
N TYR A 17 1.17 1.27 -3.56
CA TYR A 17 0.67 -0.09 -3.78
C TYR A 17 0.76 -0.49 -5.25
N ILE A 18 0.29 0.37 -6.17
CA ILE A 18 0.31 0.10 -7.62
C ILE A 18 1.76 -0.05 -8.11
N GLN A 19 2.67 0.79 -7.64
CA GLN A 19 4.07 0.72 -8.01
C GLN A 19 4.71 -0.60 -7.54
N VAL A 20 4.53 -0.94 -6.26
CA VAL A 20 5.11 -2.17 -5.68
C VAL A 20 4.54 -3.41 -6.35
N GLN A 21 3.25 -3.42 -6.68
CA GLN A 21 2.64 -4.51 -7.45
C GLN A 21 3.25 -4.63 -8.84
N GLY A 22 3.47 -3.52 -9.55
CA GLY A 22 4.14 -3.56 -10.85
C GLY A 22 5.60 -4.03 -10.79
N ASP A 23 6.30 -3.79 -9.67
CA ASP A 23 7.64 -4.31 -9.46
C ASP A 23 7.63 -5.80 -9.05
N LEU A 24 6.62 -6.24 -8.29
CA LEU A 24 6.36 -7.65 -7.99
C LEU A 24 6.17 -8.45 -9.29
N ASP A 25 5.28 -8.00 -10.17
CA ASP A 25 4.98 -8.67 -11.44
C ASP A 25 6.26 -8.85 -12.30
N LYS A 26 7.13 -7.82 -12.33
CA LYS A 26 8.42 -7.90 -13.03
C LYS A 26 9.40 -8.86 -12.35
N LEU A 27 9.43 -8.90 -11.02
CA LEU A 27 10.29 -9.82 -10.26
C LEU A 27 9.85 -11.26 -10.52
N GLU A 28 8.55 -11.55 -10.46
CA GLU A 28 7.99 -12.86 -10.77
C GLU A 28 8.32 -13.30 -12.20
N ALA A 29 8.10 -12.43 -13.18
CA ALA A 29 8.37 -12.72 -14.60
C ALA A 29 9.85 -13.06 -14.86
N ASN A 30 10.76 -12.50 -14.06
CA ASN A 30 12.20 -12.73 -14.17
C ASN A 30 12.71 -13.83 -13.22
N GLY A 31 11.84 -14.52 -12.48
CA GLY A 31 12.21 -15.54 -11.49
C GLY A 31 12.98 -14.99 -10.28
N GLY A 32 12.81 -13.70 -9.98
CA GLY A 32 13.42 -13.02 -8.84
C GLY A 32 12.74 -13.35 -7.51
N ASN A 33 13.42 -13.04 -6.40
CA ASN A 33 12.83 -13.15 -5.06
C ASN A 33 11.78 -12.06 -4.85
N VAL A 34 10.57 -12.49 -4.46
CA VAL A 34 9.40 -11.62 -4.27
C VAL A 34 9.09 -11.29 -2.81
N ASP A 35 9.67 -12.02 -1.86
CA ASP A 35 9.33 -11.96 -0.42
C ASP A 35 9.34 -10.52 0.12
N ARG A 36 10.28 -9.70 -0.34
CA ARG A 36 10.39 -8.30 0.08
C ARG A 36 9.26 -7.43 -0.47
N ALA A 37 8.90 -7.63 -1.74
CA ALA A 37 7.81 -6.89 -2.38
C ALA A 37 6.46 -7.30 -1.79
N GLU A 38 6.23 -8.59 -1.55
CA GLU A 38 5.04 -9.10 -0.87
C GLU A 38 4.92 -8.57 0.57
N ALA A 39 6.02 -8.60 1.34
CA ALA A 39 6.05 -8.04 2.68
C ALA A 39 5.76 -6.53 2.68
N HIS A 40 6.17 -5.81 1.63
CA HIS A 40 5.87 -4.40 1.49
C HIS A 40 4.39 -4.17 1.16
N LEU A 41 3.81 -4.92 0.22
CA LEU A 41 2.38 -4.86 -0.10
C LEU A 41 1.52 -5.12 1.15
N SER A 42 1.85 -6.15 1.92
CA SER A 42 1.11 -6.47 3.15
C SER A 42 1.15 -5.33 4.17
N ARG A 43 2.26 -4.60 4.29
CA ARG A 43 2.33 -3.41 5.16
C ARG A 43 1.43 -2.28 4.66
N ILE A 44 1.45 -2.01 3.36
CA ILE A 44 0.61 -0.99 2.74
C ILE A 44 -0.87 -1.32 2.94
N GLU A 45 -1.27 -2.58 2.78
CA GLU A 45 -2.64 -3.04 3.00
C GLU A 45 -3.11 -2.85 4.44
N ASN A 46 -2.24 -3.18 5.40
CA ASN A 46 -2.51 -2.97 6.83
C ASN A 46 -2.69 -1.48 7.15
N GLU A 47 -1.76 -0.62 6.69
CA GLU A 47 -1.84 0.83 6.91
C GLU A 47 -3.10 1.43 6.25
N LEU A 48 -3.44 1.02 5.03
CA LEU A 48 -4.67 1.42 4.34
C LEU A 48 -5.92 0.99 5.12
N SER A 49 -5.92 -0.21 5.69
CA SER A 49 -7.05 -0.71 6.50
C SER A 49 -7.25 0.15 7.74
N ASP A 50 -6.17 0.49 8.43
CA ASP A 50 -6.22 1.27 9.66
C ASP A 50 -6.62 2.73 9.39
N LEU A 51 -6.07 3.36 8.35
CA LEU A 51 -6.47 4.72 7.94
C LEU A 51 -7.94 4.77 7.51
N LYS A 52 -8.44 3.76 6.80
CA LYS A 52 -9.88 3.67 6.44
C LYS A 52 -10.78 3.51 7.66
N LYS A 53 -10.31 2.81 8.71
CA LYS A 53 -11.04 2.74 9.99
C LYS A 53 -11.03 4.11 10.66
N GLU A 54 -9.87 4.76 10.78
CA GLU A 54 -9.77 6.10 11.37
C GLU A 54 -10.67 7.10 10.65
N LEU A 55 -10.65 7.10 9.31
CA LEU A 55 -11.48 7.97 8.47
C LEU A 55 -12.99 7.77 8.71
N ARG A 56 -13.41 6.54 8.99
CA ARG A 56 -14.82 6.20 9.23
C ARG A 56 -15.34 6.73 10.56
N TYR A 57 -14.46 6.80 11.57
CA TYR A 57 -14.82 7.23 12.93
C TYR A 57 -14.49 8.71 13.20
N LYS A 58 -14.09 9.46 12.17
CA LYS A 58 -13.96 10.92 12.19
C LYS A 58 -15.19 11.60 11.62
#